data_AF-A0A969GBJ6-F1
#
_entry.id   AF-A0A969GBJ6-F1
#
_cell.length_a   1.000
_cell.length_b   1.000
_cell.length_c   1.000
_cell.angle_alpha   90.00
_cell.angle_beta   90.00
_cell.angle_gamma   90.00
#
_symmetry.space_group_name_H-M   'P 1'
#
loop_
_entity.id
_entity.type
_entity.pdbx_description
1 polymer ?
#
loop_
_entity_poly.entity_id
_entity_poly.type
_entity_poly.pdbx_seq_one_letter_code
_entity_poly.pdbx_strand_id
1 'polypeptide(L)'
;MLFSALEGIASEASDRGKGRKQKDREQWVQPKNRGNYRGWGGGCNNNLIAGDGGNDHLKGNGGKDVLLGHGGDDILIGNGREDLLKGGSGNDRVFGRGGNDHLIYQLADNVGESTFDFYDGGGGKDTLWLNLTAGEYATYKETTIAEIQSFFTKQNKCRKGQRSATFAFTEPITRKTSKLKITNIEQVEILRYNNFTAAIGNTSGSVTEDDDPDQNGFLKTQGTLTITDEDHLDAQFIPTTQTGTYGQFTVLDGQGNWTYSADNNQTAIQALNTGDTLSETFTITSMDGTTADFAIEINGVNE
;
A
#
# COMPACT_ATOMS: atom_id res chain seq x y z
N MET A 1 1.48 47.92 49.07
CA MET A 1 0.91 46.99 48.07
C MET A 1 1.57 45.64 48.36
N LEU A 2 1.04 44.81 49.26
CA LEU A 2 -0.08 43.86 49.12
C LEU A 2 0.12 42.83 47.99
N PHE A 3 0.06 41.54 48.42
CA PHE A 3 0.00 40.23 47.74
C PHE A 3 1.34 39.57 47.33
N SER A 4 1.92 38.65 48.14
CA SER A 4 1.58 37.22 48.42
C SER A 4 1.95 36.28 47.27
N ALA A 5 2.93 35.37 47.34
CA ALA A 5 3.19 34.22 48.24
C ALA A 5 2.53 32.89 47.80
N LEU A 6 3.25 31.81 48.12
CA LEU A 6 2.99 30.36 48.04
C LEU A 6 3.50 29.66 46.75
N GLU A 7 4.58 28.87 46.82
CA GLU A 7 4.75 27.55 47.48
C GLU A 7 3.85 26.48 46.83
N GLY A 8 4.28 25.28 46.45
CA GLY A 8 5.51 24.53 46.65
C GLY A 8 5.23 23.03 46.43
N ILE A 9 6.29 22.21 46.44
CA ILE A 9 6.34 20.79 46.86
C ILE A 9 5.85 19.75 45.83
N ALA A 10 6.77 19.01 45.18
CA ALA A 10 7.22 17.61 45.44
C ALA A 10 6.26 16.55 44.85
N SER A 11 6.64 15.36 44.40
CA SER A 11 7.61 14.38 44.90
C SER A 11 7.94 13.33 43.79
N GLU A 12 9.15 12.74 43.73
CA GLU A 12 9.51 11.34 44.10
C GLU A 12 8.74 10.23 43.33
N ALA A 13 9.29 9.09 42.89
CA ALA A 13 10.62 8.50 42.86
C ALA A 13 10.55 7.25 41.94
N SER A 14 11.72 6.82 41.44
CA SER A 14 12.20 5.43 41.28
C SER A 14 11.19 4.31 40.94
N ASP A 15 11.37 3.66 39.79
CA ASP A 15 11.55 2.20 39.83
C ASP A 15 12.49 1.67 38.72
N ARG A 16 13.26 0.66 39.11
CA ARG A 16 14.35 0.03 38.39
C ARG A 16 13.83 -1.05 37.46
N GLY A 17 14.44 -1.13 36.28
CA GLY A 17 14.86 -2.37 35.63
C GLY A 17 13.82 -3.45 35.36
N LYS A 18 13.56 -3.68 34.07
CA LYS A 18 13.55 -5.02 33.46
C LYS A 18 13.66 -4.88 31.94
N GLY A 19 14.82 -5.25 31.41
CA GLY A 19 14.96 -5.41 29.97
C GLY A 19 13.97 -6.43 29.44
N ARG A 20 13.40 -6.18 28.27
CA ARG A 20 12.76 -7.20 27.43
C ARG A 20 12.83 -6.78 25.96
N LYS A 21 13.83 -7.38 25.32
CA LYS A 21 13.85 -7.93 23.95
C LYS A 21 13.05 -7.17 22.88
N GLN A 22 13.80 -6.63 21.93
CA GLN A 22 13.47 -6.57 20.50
C GLN A 22 12.44 -7.65 20.11
N LYS A 23 11.28 -7.19 19.67
CA LYS A 23 10.40 -7.93 18.79
C LYS A 23 10.12 -7.01 17.63
N ASP A 24 10.97 -7.12 16.62
CA ASP A 24 10.58 -6.91 15.24
C ASP A 24 9.42 -7.87 15.00
N ARG A 25 8.21 -7.30 15.03
CA ARG A 25 6.99 -7.93 14.54
C ARG A 25 6.27 -6.83 13.81
N GLU A 26 6.23 -6.95 12.50
CA GLU A 26 5.33 -6.24 11.62
C GLU A 26 3.92 -6.34 12.22
N GLN A 27 3.49 -5.25 12.85
CA GLN A 27 2.17 -5.17 13.46
C GLN A 27 1.20 -4.68 12.41
N TRP A 28 0.61 -5.63 11.70
CA TRP A 28 -0.65 -5.45 11.03
C TRP A 28 -1.72 -4.96 12.03
N VAL A 29 -2.20 -3.74 11.87
CA VAL A 29 -3.35 -3.21 12.60
C VAL A 29 -4.51 -3.08 11.63
N GLN A 30 -5.44 -4.03 11.66
CA GLN A 30 -6.76 -3.87 11.06
C GLN A 30 -7.77 -3.63 12.20
N PRO A 31 -8.37 -2.43 12.35
CA PRO A 31 -9.50 -2.22 13.23
C PRO A 31 -10.82 -2.29 12.48
N LYS A 32 -11.70 -3.10 13.06
CA LYS A 32 -13.15 -3.13 12.84
C LYS A 32 -13.74 -1.75 13.18
N ASN A 33 -13.98 -0.88 12.20
CA ASN A 33 -15.04 0.14 12.25
C ASN A 33 -15.11 0.89 10.91
N ARG A 34 -16.26 0.77 10.25
CA ARG A 34 -16.54 1.49 8.99
C ARG A 34 -16.51 3.00 9.25
N GLY A 35 -15.51 3.67 8.69
CA GLY A 35 -15.58 5.10 8.38
C GLY A 35 -14.65 6.04 9.15
N ASN A 36 -13.50 5.60 9.67
CA ASN A 36 -12.34 6.44 10.02
C ASN A 36 -11.19 5.53 10.52
N TYR A 37 -10.44 4.91 9.62
CA TYR A 37 -9.26 4.14 9.95
C TYR A 37 -8.12 5.06 10.39
N ARG A 38 -7.39 4.67 11.45
CA ARG A 38 -6.19 5.36 11.92
C ARG A 38 -5.03 4.39 11.95
N GLY A 39 -4.21 4.41 10.90
CA GLY A 39 -3.00 3.58 10.76
C GLY A 39 -1.77 4.32 11.25
N TRP A 40 -0.97 3.67 12.11
CA TRP A 40 0.30 4.22 12.59
C TRP A 40 1.39 3.18 12.35
N GLY A 41 2.34 3.51 11.48
CA GLY A 41 3.57 2.76 11.32
C GLY A 41 4.38 2.80 12.62
N GLY A 42 4.84 1.66 13.08
CA GLY A 42 5.61 1.59 14.32
C GLY A 42 7.04 2.05 14.10
N GLY A 43 7.52 3.03 14.87
CA GLY A 43 8.97 3.30 14.99
C GLY A 43 9.66 3.74 13.68
N CYS A 44 10.76 3.06 13.30
CA CYS A 44 11.56 3.33 12.09
C CYS A 44 11.48 2.18 11.07
N ASN A 45 10.42 1.38 11.13
CA ASN A 45 10.26 0.17 10.34
C ASN A 45 9.57 0.50 9.01
N ASN A 46 9.88 -0.25 7.95
CA ASN A 46 9.14 -0.17 6.71
C ASN A 46 7.74 -0.77 6.93
N ASN A 47 6.70 -0.01 6.62
CA ASN A 47 5.32 -0.40 6.89
C ASN A 47 4.47 -0.27 5.63
N LEU A 48 3.59 -1.25 5.39
CA LEU A 48 2.44 -1.06 4.53
C LEU A 48 1.24 -0.68 5.39
N ILE A 49 0.60 0.44 5.07
CA ILE A 49 -0.56 0.96 5.76
C ILE A 49 -1.62 1.25 4.72
N ALA A 50 -2.72 0.50 4.79
CA ALA A 50 -3.85 0.64 3.87
C ALA A 50 -5.11 1.07 4.64
N GLY A 51 -5.82 2.05 4.09
CA GLY A 51 -7.16 2.46 4.48
C GLY A 51 -8.25 1.50 4.01
N ASP A 52 -9.50 1.93 4.16
CA ASP A 52 -10.69 1.26 3.67
C ASP A 52 -11.43 2.10 2.60
N GLY A 53 -12.75 2.01 2.54
CA GLY A 53 -13.55 2.79 1.59
C GLY A 53 -14.11 4.08 2.19
N GLY A 54 -13.64 4.48 3.37
CA GLY A 54 -14.00 5.70 4.07
C GLY A 54 -12.80 6.61 4.30
N ASN A 55 -13.04 7.73 4.97
CA ASN A 55 -12.04 8.78 5.13
C ASN A 55 -11.02 8.44 6.22
N ASP A 56 -9.77 8.24 5.84
CA ASP A 56 -8.77 7.66 6.71
C ASP A 56 -7.62 8.60 7.06
N HIS A 57 -6.92 8.29 8.15
CA HIS A 57 -5.72 8.99 8.56
C HIS A 57 -4.57 8.00 8.74
N LEU A 58 -3.67 7.97 7.76
CA LEU A 58 -2.57 7.04 7.67
C LEU A 58 -1.25 7.76 7.96
N LYS A 59 -0.40 7.17 8.79
CA LYS A 59 0.90 7.75 9.16
C LYS A 59 2.01 6.70 9.18
N GLY A 60 3.05 6.85 8.35
CA GLY A 60 4.21 5.95 8.27
C GLY A 60 5.19 6.09 9.45
N ASN A 61 5.45 7.33 9.85
CA ASN A 61 6.43 7.76 10.88
C ASN A 61 7.89 7.70 10.43
N GLY A 62 8.45 6.53 10.21
CA GLY A 62 9.81 6.44 9.73
C GLY A 62 10.11 5.04 9.32
N GLY A 63 11.03 4.89 8.37
CA GLY A 63 11.07 3.66 7.58
C GLY A 63 10.79 4.02 6.15
N LYS A 64 10.89 3.06 5.23
CA LYS A 64 10.36 3.25 3.89
C LYS A 64 8.96 2.67 3.85
N ASP A 65 7.96 3.54 3.89
CA ASP A 65 6.58 3.13 4.08
C ASP A 65 5.80 3.15 2.76
N VAL A 66 4.72 2.36 2.71
CA VAL A 66 3.74 2.36 1.64
C VAL A 66 2.39 2.71 2.26
N LEU A 67 1.81 3.83 1.86
CA LEU A 67 0.52 4.32 2.36
C LEU A 67 -0.51 4.36 1.23
N LEU A 68 -1.62 3.64 1.43
CA LEU A 68 -2.71 3.51 0.46
C LEU A 68 -4.03 3.97 1.09
N GLY A 69 -4.61 5.08 0.64
CA GLY A 69 -5.89 5.58 1.15
C GLY A 69 -7.08 4.73 0.70
N HIS A 70 -7.06 4.30 -0.56
CA HIS A 70 -8.13 3.57 -1.24
C HIS A 70 -9.33 4.46 -1.59
N GLY A 71 -10.44 4.40 -0.86
CA GLY A 71 -11.62 5.19 -1.17
C GLY A 71 -11.99 6.09 -0.01
N GLY A 72 -12.40 7.32 -0.28
CA GLY A 72 -12.71 8.30 0.78
C GLY A 72 -11.82 9.54 0.65
N ASP A 73 -12.11 10.56 1.45
CA ASP A 73 -11.25 11.74 1.53
C ASP A 73 -10.15 11.48 2.59
N ASP A 74 -8.96 11.09 2.16
CA ASP A 74 -7.94 10.56 3.06
C ASP A 74 -6.86 11.58 3.46
N ILE A 75 -6.16 11.30 4.57
CA ILE A 75 -4.96 12.00 5.02
C ILE A 75 -3.83 10.99 5.15
N LEU A 76 -2.82 11.10 4.28
CA LEU A 76 -1.64 10.25 4.26
C LEU A 76 -0.40 11.06 4.66
N ILE A 77 0.38 10.57 5.62
CA ILE A 77 1.58 11.24 6.11
C ILE A 77 2.76 10.25 6.21
N GLY A 78 3.70 10.32 5.27
CA GLY A 78 4.89 9.47 5.23
C GLY A 78 5.80 9.70 6.44
N ASN A 79 6.30 10.93 6.56
CA ASN A 79 7.27 11.42 7.55
C ASN A 79 8.72 11.28 7.13
N GLY A 80 9.45 10.26 7.55
CA GLY A 80 10.91 10.20 7.43
C GLY A 80 11.36 9.10 6.48
N ARG A 81 12.42 9.34 5.68
CA ARG A 81 12.93 8.43 4.62
C ARG A 81 11.94 8.37 3.43
N GLU A 82 12.28 7.54 2.44
CA GLU A 82 11.57 7.42 1.17
C GLU A 82 10.29 6.59 1.33
N ASP A 83 9.16 7.26 1.14
CA ASP A 83 7.83 6.67 1.23
C ASP A 83 7.13 6.59 -0.14
N LEU A 84 6.19 5.66 -0.29
CA LEU A 84 5.28 5.54 -1.42
C LEU A 84 3.86 5.86 -0.95
N LEU A 85 3.24 6.89 -1.50
CA LEU A 85 1.92 7.35 -1.04
C LEU A 85 0.93 7.47 -2.19
N LYS A 86 -0.23 6.81 -2.07
CA LYS A 86 -1.34 6.88 -3.02
C LYS A 86 -2.63 7.17 -2.26
N GLY A 87 -3.25 8.33 -2.52
CA GLY A 87 -4.54 8.69 -1.94
C GLY A 87 -5.63 7.71 -2.38
N GLY A 88 -5.89 7.68 -3.68
CA GLY A 88 -6.91 6.82 -4.26
C GLY A 88 -8.08 7.67 -4.74
N SER A 89 -9.31 7.18 -4.56
CA SER A 89 -10.53 7.89 -4.97
C SER A 89 -11.10 8.73 -3.84
N GLY A 90 -11.47 9.97 -4.14
CA GLY A 90 -11.91 10.95 -3.15
C GLY A 90 -11.05 12.21 -3.25
N ASN A 91 -11.13 13.10 -2.25
CA ASN A 91 -10.34 14.33 -2.20
C ASN A 91 -9.27 14.22 -1.11
N ASP A 92 -8.09 13.79 -1.53
CA ASP A 92 -7.05 13.34 -0.61
C ASP A 92 -6.07 14.44 -0.22
N ARG A 93 -5.41 14.22 0.92
CA ARG A 93 -4.28 15.03 1.40
C ARG A 93 -3.08 14.14 1.68
N VAL A 94 -2.11 14.17 0.78
CA VAL A 94 -0.92 13.33 0.81
C VAL A 94 0.31 14.18 1.16
N PHE A 95 1.06 13.79 2.18
CA PHE A 95 2.23 14.50 2.68
C PHE A 95 3.43 13.53 2.81
N GLY A 96 4.44 13.66 1.95
CA GLY A 96 5.70 12.90 2.06
C GLY A 96 6.49 13.31 3.31
N ARG A 97 6.60 14.63 3.53
CA ARG A 97 7.30 15.33 4.60
C ARG A 97 8.81 15.35 4.43
N GLY A 98 9.53 14.26 4.63
CA GLY A 98 10.98 14.28 4.77
C GLY A 98 11.60 13.01 4.25
N GLY A 99 12.26 13.07 3.11
CA GLY A 99 12.59 11.85 2.38
C GLY A 99 12.74 12.16 0.91
N ASN A 100 12.94 11.12 0.10
CA ASN A 100 12.76 11.25 -1.33
C ASN A 100 11.52 10.44 -1.65
N ASP A 101 10.36 11.09 -1.66
CA ASP A 101 9.09 10.39 -1.63
C ASP A 101 8.51 10.20 -3.04
N HIS A 102 7.76 9.12 -3.21
CA HIS A 102 7.02 8.83 -4.42
C HIS A 102 5.53 9.00 -4.15
N LEU A 103 4.93 10.03 -4.76
CA LEU A 103 3.52 10.33 -4.59
C LEU A 103 2.76 9.96 -5.87
N ILE A 104 1.82 9.03 -5.78
CA ILE A 104 1.08 8.49 -6.93
C ILE A 104 -0.26 9.20 -7.06
N TYR A 105 -0.45 9.91 -8.16
CA TYR A 105 -1.73 10.49 -8.54
C TYR A 105 -2.29 9.78 -9.77
N GLN A 106 -3.44 9.13 -9.60
CA GLN A 106 -4.17 8.46 -10.67
C GLN A 106 -5.40 9.28 -11.05
N LEU A 107 -5.50 9.64 -12.33
CA LEU A 107 -6.54 10.54 -12.80
C LEU A 107 -7.94 9.91 -12.73
N ALA A 108 -8.02 8.59 -12.93
CA ALA A 108 -9.26 7.82 -12.97
C ALA A 108 -10.02 7.89 -11.63
N ASP A 109 -9.25 7.91 -10.55
CA ASP A 109 -9.77 7.93 -9.18
C ASP A 109 -10.45 9.27 -8.85
N ASN A 110 -10.20 10.29 -9.67
CA ASN A 110 -10.57 11.68 -9.43
C ASN A 110 -11.60 12.26 -10.41
N VAL A 111 -12.15 11.44 -11.32
CA VAL A 111 -13.04 11.89 -12.40
C VAL A 111 -14.38 12.42 -11.86
N GLY A 112 -14.89 11.86 -10.76
CA GLY A 112 -16.17 12.21 -10.13
C GLY A 112 -16.11 13.29 -9.05
N GLU A 113 -14.91 13.69 -8.62
CA GLU A 113 -14.74 14.39 -7.34
C GLU A 113 -15.04 15.89 -7.37
N SER A 114 -15.59 16.40 -6.27
CA SER A 114 -16.10 17.77 -6.16
C SER A 114 -15.01 18.84 -5.99
N THR A 115 -13.81 18.45 -5.54
CA THR A 115 -12.67 19.36 -5.34
C THR A 115 -11.37 18.83 -5.94
N PHE A 116 -10.24 19.04 -5.27
CA PHE A 116 -8.90 18.68 -5.74
C PHE A 116 -8.15 17.90 -4.68
N ASP A 117 -7.32 16.97 -5.12
CA ASP A 117 -6.30 16.32 -4.31
C ASP A 117 -5.17 17.28 -3.96
N PHE A 118 -4.63 17.16 -2.75
CA PHE A 118 -3.49 17.94 -2.29
C PHE A 118 -2.28 17.06 -1.98
N TYR A 119 -1.22 17.19 -2.77
CA TYR A 119 -0.02 16.36 -2.69
C TYR A 119 1.19 17.23 -2.37
N ASP A 120 1.88 16.96 -1.27
CA ASP A 120 3.01 17.74 -0.78
C ASP A 120 4.21 16.81 -0.55
N GLY A 121 5.26 16.93 -1.36
CA GLY A 121 6.47 16.10 -1.21
C GLY A 121 7.18 16.42 0.11
N GLY A 122 7.51 17.69 0.29
CA GLY A 122 8.06 18.21 1.53
C GLY A 122 9.56 18.49 1.38
N GLY A 123 10.38 17.80 2.14
CA GLY A 123 11.82 18.00 2.16
C GLY A 123 12.56 16.80 1.58
N GLY A 124 13.27 17.03 0.47
CA GLY A 124 14.18 16.09 -0.14
C GLY A 124 14.04 16.14 -1.65
N LYS A 125 14.05 14.99 -2.33
CA LYS A 125 13.84 14.91 -3.77
C LYS A 125 12.62 14.05 -4.05
N ASP A 126 11.49 14.71 -4.15
CA ASP A 126 10.19 14.08 -4.23
C ASP A 126 9.73 13.99 -5.67
N THR A 127 9.12 12.85 -5.99
CA THR A 127 8.63 12.53 -7.32
C THR A 127 7.12 12.36 -7.29
N LEU A 128 6.42 13.16 -8.10
CA LEU A 128 5.01 12.93 -8.41
C LEU A 128 4.90 12.00 -9.62
N TRP A 129 4.27 10.85 -9.43
CA TRP A 129 3.89 9.94 -10.51
C TRP A 129 2.47 10.24 -10.96
N LEU A 130 2.35 10.72 -12.19
CA LEU A 130 1.07 10.91 -12.87
C LEU A 130 0.75 9.64 -13.64
N ASN A 131 -0.18 8.85 -13.10
CA ASN A 131 -0.53 7.57 -13.67
C ASN A 131 -1.82 7.64 -14.50
N LEU A 132 -1.72 7.31 -15.79
CA LEU A 132 -2.77 7.56 -16.80
C LEU A 132 -3.03 6.31 -17.65
N THR A 133 -4.29 5.87 -17.71
CA THR A 133 -4.71 4.82 -18.65
C THR A 133 -4.58 5.30 -20.11
N ALA A 134 -4.55 4.35 -21.04
CA ALA A 134 -4.48 4.65 -22.48
C ALA A 134 -5.67 5.51 -22.97
N GLY A 135 -6.86 5.28 -22.39
CA GLY A 135 -8.08 6.05 -22.70
C GLY A 135 -8.03 7.47 -22.14
N GLU A 136 -7.52 7.65 -20.93
CA GLU A 136 -7.33 8.97 -20.32
C GLU A 136 -6.27 9.78 -21.06
N TYR A 137 -5.15 9.16 -21.39
CA TYR A 137 -4.12 9.80 -22.19
C TYR A 137 -4.63 10.26 -23.57
N ALA A 138 -5.54 9.50 -24.19
CA ALA A 138 -6.18 9.85 -25.46
C ALA A 138 -7.27 10.93 -25.32
N THR A 139 -8.04 10.92 -24.23
CA THR A 139 -9.19 11.82 -23.99
C THR A 139 -8.76 13.18 -23.45
N TYR A 140 -7.79 13.23 -22.55
CA TYR A 140 -7.36 14.46 -21.89
C TYR A 140 -6.35 15.29 -22.73
N LYS A 141 -6.15 14.92 -23.99
CA LYS A 141 -5.23 15.56 -24.93
C LYS A 141 -5.43 17.07 -25.12
N GLU A 142 -6.57 17.66 -24.77
CA GLU A 142 -6.85 19.07 -25.09
C GLU A 142 -6.96 20.04 -23.90
N THR A 143 -7.18 19.62 -22.65
CA THR A 143 -7.34 20.58 -21.53
C THR A 143 -6.46 20.29 -20.31
N THR A 144 -6.68 19.20 -19.58
CA THR A 144 -5.95 18.94 -18.32
C THR A 144 -4.51 18.47 -18.53
N ILE A 145 -4.29 17.51 -19.44
CA ILE A 145 -2.95 17.07 -19.81
C ILE A 145 -2.25 18.17 -20.62
N ALA A 146 -2.98 18.98 -21.40
CA ALA A 146 -2.41 20.11 -22.11
C ALA A 146 -1.92 21.21 -21.13
N GLU A 147 -2.62 21.48 -20.03
CA GLU A 147 -2.16 22.39 -18.97
C GLU A 147 -0.89 21.87 -18.30
N ILE A 148 -0.89 20.59 -17.90
CA ILE A 148 0.28 19.92 -17.30
C ILE A 148 1.46 19.86 -18.30
N GLN A 149 1.23 19.50 -19.57
CA GLN A 149 2.23 19.43 -20.64
C GLN A 149 2.68 20.79 -21.18
N SER A 150 1.83 21.82 -21.17
CA SER A 150 2.19 23.19 -21.58
C SER A 150 3.28 23.76 -20.68
N PHE A 151 3.35 23.26 -19.45
CA PHE A 151 4.42 23.57 -18.50
C PHE A 151 5.76 22.91 -18.88
N PHE A 152 5.72 21.69 -19.43
CA PHE A 152 6.90 20.87 -19.76
C PHE A 152 7.45 21.05 -21.19
N THR A 153 6.65 21.60 -22.09
CA THR A 153 6.96 21.71 -23.54
C THR A 153 7.99 22.77 -23.91
N LYS A 154 8.42 23.65 -22.98
CA LYS A 154 9.63 24.47 -23.20
C LYS A 154 10.94 23.68 -23.03
N GLN A 155 10.90 22.49 -22.41
CA GLN A 155 12.09 21.71 -22.09
C GLN A 155 12.18 20.36 -22.80
N ASN A 156 11.10 19.64 -23.13
CA ASN A 156 11.21 18.38 -23.89
C ASN A 156 9.91 17.98 -24.60
N LYS A 157 9.98 17.71 -25.91
CA LYS A 157 8.90 17.02 -26.65
C LYS A 157 9.07 15.51 -26.46
N CYS A 158 8.07 14.83 -25.89
CA CYS A 158 8.03 13.36 -25.90
C CYS A 158 8.13 12.83 -27.33
N ARG A 159 9.07 11.91 -27.57
CA ARG A 159 9.19 11.21 -28.86
C ARG A 159 8.11 10.11 -28.96
N LYS A 160 7.63 9.84 -30.17
CA LYS A 160 6.70 8.73 -30.44
C LYS A 160 7.38 7.42 -30.02
N GLY A 161 6.80 6.70 -29.06
CA GLY A 161 7.35 5.45 -28.49
C GLY A 161 8.09 5.59 -27.16
N GLN A 162 8.22 6.80 -26.60
CA GLN A 162 8.78 7.01 -25.27
C GLN A 162 7.71 6.69 -24.19
N ARG A 163 8.01 5.73 -23.31
CA ARG A 163 7.06 5.10 -22.37
C ARG A 163 6.84 5.90 -21.08
N SER A 164 7.88 6.57 -20.59
CA SER A 164 7.77 7.56 -19.52
C SER A 164 8.38 8.90 -19.96
N ALA A 165 7.90 9.98 -19.36
CA ALA A 165 8.50 11.30 -19.48
C ALA A 165 8.84 11.81 -18.08
N THR A 166 10.14 11.83 -17.79
CA THR A 166 10.67 12.37 -16.55
C THR A 166 11.00 13.85 -16.72
N PHE A 167 10.53 14.66 -15.79
CA PHE A 167 10.81 16.09 -15.72
C PHE A 167 11.40 16.40 -14.35
N ALA A 168 12.69 16.73 -14.32
CA ALA A 168 13.36 17.17 -13.12
C ALA A 168 13.42 18.70 -13.09
N PHE A 169 13.25 19.26 -11.90
CA PHE A 169 13.32 20.70 -11.67
C PHE A 169 14.54 21.06 -10.83
N THR A 170 15.09 22.24 -11.08
CA THR A 170 16.19 22.77 -10.27
C THR A 170 15.75 23.27 -8.91
N GLU A 171 14.45 23.59 -8.78
CA GLU A 171 13.81 24.07 -7.56
C GLU A 171 12.44 23.38 -7.39
N PRO A 172 11.97 23.14 -6.16
CA PRO A 172 10.69 22.48 -5.91
C PRO A 172 9.53 23.27 -6.51
N ILE A 173 8.59 22.59 -7.17
CA ILE A 173 7.44 23.23 -7.81
C ILE A 173 6.20 23.25 -6.93
N THR A 174 5.35 24.27 -7.13
CA THR A 174 3.99 24.35 -6.57
C THR A 174 3.01 24.64 -7.68
N ARG A 175 2.02 23.77 -7.90
CA ARG A 175 1.04 23.93 -9.00
C ARG A 175 -0.36 23.57 -8.54
N LYS A 176 -1.37 24.08 -9.25
CA LYS A 176 -2.78 23.78 -8.98
C LYS A 176 -3.55 23.71 -10.29
N THR A 177 -4.32 22.65 -10.45
CA THR A 177 -5.36 22.46 -11.46
C THR A 177 -6.73 22.44 -10.76
N SER A 178 -7.79 22.16 -11.51
CA SER A 178 -9.12 21.91 -10.93
C SER A 178 -9.18 20.62 -10.09
N LYS A 179 -8.27 19.66 -10.31
CA LYS A 179 -8.30 18.32 -9.73
C LYS A 179 -7.10 17.96 -8.87
N LEU A 180 -5.99 18.69 -8.98
CA LEU A 180 -4.78 18.40 -8.24
C LEU A 180 -4.06 19.70 -7.88
N LYS A 181 -3.64 19.79 -6.62
CA LYS A 181 -2.70 20.79 -6.14
C LYS A 181 -1.46 20.06 -5.62
N ILE A 182 -0.30 20.47 -6.12
CA ILE A 182 0.99 19.96 -5.66
C ILE A 182 1.85 21.06 -5.04
N THR A 183 2.65 20.71 -4.05
CA THR A 183 3.71 21.54 -3.46
C THR A 183 4.96 20.71 -3.22
N ASN A 184 6.13 21.36 -3.23
CA ASN A 184 7.41 20.75 -2.90
C ASN A 184 7.69 19.46 -3.69
N ILE A 185 7.66 19.56 -5.02
CA ILE A 185 7.95 18.45 -5.93
C ILE A 185 9.16 18.80 -6.79
N GLU A 186 10.20 17.97 -6.77
CA GLU A 186 11.44 18.14 -7.54
C GLU A 186 11.41 17.36 -8.86
N GLN A 187 10.58 16.32 -8.95
CA GLN A 187 10.44 15.52 -10.15
C GLN A 187 8.98 15.19 -10.44
N VAL A 188 8.59 15.26 -11.71
CA VAL A 188 7.32 14.70 -12.18
C VAL A 188 7.64 13.64 -13.21
N GLU A 189 7.08 12.45 -13.03
CA GLU A 189 7.13 11.39 -14.01
C GLU A 189 5.72 11.14 -14.53
N ILE A 190 5.56 11.24 -15.85
CA ILE A 190 4.33 10.84 -16.52
C ILE A 190 4.55 9.45 -17.07
N LEU A 191 3.85 8.48 -16.49
CA LEU A 191 3.79 7.12 -17.00
C LEU A 191 2.65 7.10 -18.03
N ARG A 192 3.01 7.01 -19.31
CA ARG A 192 2.03 6.83 -20.37
C ARG A 192 1.87 5.33 -20.54
N TYR A 193 0.63 4.86 -20.48
CA TYR A 193 0.20 3.47 -20.64
C TYR A 193 0.16 2.66 -19.35
N ASN A 194 -0.76 3.01 -18.46
CA ASN A 194 -1.21 2.15 -17.37
C ASN A 194 -2.07 0.96 -17.88
N ASN A 195 -1.49 0.10 -18.74
CA ASN A 195 -2.18 -1.09 -19.26
C ASN A 195 -1.25 -2.28 -19.49
N PHE A 196 -0.06 -2.30 -18.88
CA PHE A 196 0.65 -3.56 -18.71
C PHE A 196 0.21 -4.12 -17.38
N THR A 197 -0.78 -5.02 -17.45
CA THR A 197 -1.14 -5.89 -16.35
C THR A 197 0.15 -6.50 -15.80
N ALA A 198 0.48 -6.23 -14.54
CA ALA A 198 1.62 -6.86 -13.89
C ALA A 198 1.51 -8.38 -14.07
N ALA A 199 2.60 -9.04 -14.47
CA ALA A 199 2.58 -10.48 -14.59
C ALA A 199 2.80 -11.09 -13.20
N ILE A 200 1.72 -11.56 -12.58
CA ILE A 200 1.74 -12.27 -11.30
C ILE A 200 1.91 -13.77 -11.54
N GLY A 201 2.87 -14.40 -10.86
CA GLY A 201 3.18 -15.82 -10.95
C GLY A 201 3.36 -16.48 -9.58
N ASN A 202 3.57 -17.81 -9.59
CA ASN A 202 3.60 -18.68 -8.40
C ASN A 202 2.31 -18.63 -7.58
N THR A 203 1.16 -18.73 -8.26
CA THR A 203 -0.16 -18.52 -7.66
C THR A 203 -0.83 -19.81 -7.17
N SER A 204 -0.07 -20.75 -6.63
CA SER A 204 -0.63 -21.96 -6.04
C SER A 204 0.13 -22.44 -4.81
N GLY A 205 -0.57 -23.16 -3.95
CA GLY A 205 -0.01 -23.86 -2.80
C GLY A 205 -0.86 -25.07 -2.44
N SER A 206 -0.32 -25.95 -1.60
CA SER A 206 -1.07 -27.09 -1.10
C SER A 206 -0.69 -27.43 0.34
N VAL A 207 -1.64 -28.08 1.02
CA VAL A 207 -1.43 -28.82 2.25
C VAL A 207 -2.00 -30.22 2.08
N THR A 208 -1.61 -31.12 2.96
CA THR A 208 -2.09 -32.49 2.97
C THR A 208 -2.67 -32.74 4.35
N GLU A 209 -3.86 -33.32 4.38
CA GLU A 209 -4.51 -33.79 5.62
C GLU A 209 -3.51 -34.63 6.44
N ASP A 210 -3.54 -34.43 7.77
CA ASP A 210 -2.71 -35.14 8.77
C ASP A 210 -1.19 -35.08 8.56
N ASP A 211 -0.71 -34.37 7.54
CA ASP A 211 0.72 -34.23 7.24
C ASP A 211 1.32 -33.08 8.04
N ASP A 212 2.00 -33.44 9.13
CA ASP A 212 2.74 -32.54 10.03
C ASP A 212 1.94 -31.30 10.51
N PRO A 213 0.72 -31.47 11.06
CA PRO A 213 0.01 -30.34 11.66
C PRO A 213 0.84 -29.77 12.81
N ASP A 214 0.78 -28.44 12.98
CA ASP A 214 1.51 -27.79 14.05
C ASP A 214 0.99 -28.20 15.45
N GLN A 215 1.64 -27.72 16.52
CA GLN A 215 1.26 -28.05 17.90
C GLN A 215 -0.18 -27.66 18.27
N ASN A 216 -0.85 -26.82 17.46
CA ASN A 216 -2.22 -26.41 17.65
C ASN A 216 -3.20 -27.11 16.67
N GLY A 217 -2.73 -28.08 15.89
CA GLY A 217 -3.54 -28.85 14.95
C GLY A 217 -3.76 -28.18 13.60
N PHE A 218 -2.95 -27.18 13.22
CA PHE A 218 -3.12 -26.50 11.94
C PHE A 218 -2.17 -27.04 10.88
N LEU A 219 -2.73 -27.35 9.71
CA LEU A 219 -1.98 -27.52 8.47
C LEU A 219 -1.47 -26.16 8.01
N LYS A 220 -0.23 -26.11 7.52
CA LYS A 220 0.43 -24.87 7.10
C LYS A 220 1.24 -25.03 5.84
N THR A 221 1.18 -24.02 4.99
CA THR A 221 2.05 -23.90 3.82
C THR A 221 2.37 -22.43 3.57
N GLN A 222 3.50 -22.15 2.91
CA GLN A 222 4.00 -20.82 2.67
C GLN A 222 4.85 -20.77 1.40
N GLY A 223 5.02 -19.58 0.84
CA GLY A 223 5.85 -19.38 -0.34
C GLY A 223 6.01 -17.91 -0.69
N THR A 224 6.45 -17.66 -1.92
CA THR A 224 6.65 -16.31 -2.45
C THR A 224 6.05 -16.20 -3.84
N LEU A 225 5.15 -15.24 -4.03
CA LEU A 225 4.61 -14.83 -5.32
C LEU A 225 5.72 -14.17 -6.16
N THR A 226 5.53 -14.13 -7.47
CA THR A 226 6.41 -13.37 -8.35
C THR A 226 5.60 -12.30 -9.06
N ILE A 227 6.19 -11.12 -9.21
CA ILE A 227 5.61 -10.03 -9.98
C ILE A 227 6.67 -9.44 -10.87
N THR A 228 6.35 -9.32 -12.15
CA THR A 228 7.14 -8.52 -13.08
C THR A 228 6.25 -7.49 -13.72
N ASP A 229 6.66 -6.23 -13.60
CA ASP A 229 6.01 -5.09 -14.21
C ASP A 229 7.03 -4.42 -15.15
N GLU A 230 6.65 -4.15 -16.41
CA GLU A 230 7.56 -3.51 -17.36
C GLU A 230 7.94 -2.09 -16.94
N ASP A 231 7.10 -1.40 -16.17
CA ASP A 231 7.34 -0.05 -15.67
C ASP A 231 7.95 -0.05 -14.24
N HIS A 232 8.25 -1.25 -13.69
CA HIS A 232 9.10 -1.59 -12.53
C HIS A 232 8.76 -0.99 -11.16
N LEU A 233 7.95 0.07 -11.11
CA LEU A 233 7.77 0.89 -9.91
C LEU A 233 6.62 0.42 -9.00
N ASP A 234 5.68 -0.35 -9.56
CA ASP A 234 4.53 -0.94 -8.87
C ASP A 234 4.59 -2.48 -8.81
N ALA A 235 5.77 -3.07 -9.06
CA ALA A 235 6.04 -4.51 -8.96
C ALA A 235 6.08 -5.00 -7.50
N GLN A 236 5.01 -4.73 -6.77
CA GLN A 236 4.79 -5.10 -5.40
C GLN A 236 3.34 -5.56 -5.21
N PHE A 237 3.12 -6.40 -4.22
CA PHE A 237 1.80 -6.86 -3.83
C PHE A 237 1.15 -5.94 -2.81
N ILE A 238 -0.17 -5.98 -2.73
CA ILE A 238 -0.95 -5.47 -1.61
C ILE A 238 -1.15 -6.64 -0.62
N PRO A 239 -0.39 -6.67 0.49
CA PRO A 239 -0.65 -7.53 1.62
C PRO A 239 -2.13 -7.55 2.01
N THR A 240 -2.65 -8.75 2.22
CA THR A 240 -4.07 -9.00 2.44
C THR A 240 -4.24 -10.30 3.21
N THR A 241 -5.27 -10.37 4.06
CA THR A 241 -5.70 -11.61 4.71
C THR A 241 -7.12 -11.93 4.28
N GLN A 242 -7.31 -13.12 3.73
CA GLN A 242 -8.59 -13.61 3.26
C GLN A 242 -8.96 -14.89 4.02
N THR A 243 -10.14 -14.89 4.61
CA THR A 243 -10.72 -16.09 5.23
C THR A 243 -11.49 -16.86 4.16
N GLY A 244 -11.05 -18.08 3.88
CA GLY A 244 -11.74 -19.02 3.01
C GLY A 244 -12.76 -19.88 3.76
N THR A 245 -13.19 -20.94 3.10
CA THR A 245 -14.07 -21.97 3.67
C THR A 245 -13.33 -22.88 4.64
N TYR A 246 -12.09 -23.26 4.32
CA TYR A 246 -11.32 -24.25 5.08
C TYR A 246 -10.11 -23.64 5.79
N GLY A 247 -9.58 -22.52 5.30
CA GLY A 247 -8.42 -21.89 5.91
C GLY A 247 -8.37 -20.38 5.74
N GLN A 248 -7.24 -19.82 6.15
CA GLN A 248 -6.93 -18.41 5.99
C GLN A 248 -5.68 -18.27 5.13
N PHE A 249 -5.79 -17.50 4.05
CA PHE A 249 -4.68 -17.12 3.19
C PHE A 249 -4.23 -15.70 3.54
N THR A 250 -2.93 -15.47 3.60
CA THR A 250 -2.35 -14.14 3.85
C THR A 250 -1.18 -13.88 2.91
N VAL A 251 -1.23 -12.77 2.17
CA VAL A 251 -0.05 -12.13 1.58
C VAL A 251 0.54 -11.22 2.66
N LEU A 252 1.76 -11.54 3.09
CA LEU A 252 2.42 -10.94 4.26
C LEU A 252 3.01 -9.56 3.97
N ASP A 253 3.64 -9.41 2.81
CA ASP A 253 4.40 -8.22 2.43
C ASP A 253 4.30 -7.89 0.92
N GLY A 254 4.78 -6.70 0.56
CA GLY A 254 4.81 -6.26 -0.83
C GLY A 254 5.77 -7.05 -1.72
N GLN A 255 6.62 -7.90 -1.15
CA GLN A 255 7.52 -8.80 -1.90
C GLN A 255 6.82 -10.11 -2.28
N GLY A 256 5.59 -10.32 -1.81
CA GLY A 256 4.77 -11.46 -2.18
C GLY A 256 4.99 -12.69 -1.31
N ASN A 257 5.63 -12.56 -0.14
CA ASN A 257 5.68 -13.66 0.81
C ASN A 257 4.25 -13.95 1.30
N TRP A 258 3.86 -15.21 1.35
CA TRP A 258 2.50 -15.60 1.69
C TRP A 258 2.46 -16.83 2.60
N THR A 259 1.37 -16.96 3.35
CA THR A 259 1.08 -18.13 4.21
C THR A 259 -0.37 -18.55 4.06
N TYR A 260 -0.62 -19.85 4.18
CA TYR A 260 -1.95 -20.43 4.33
C TYR A 260 -2.00 -21.32 5.57
N SER A 261 -3.13 -21.32 6.27
CA SER A 261 -3.36 -22.20 7.42
C SER A 261 -4.80 -22.70 7.49
N ALA A 262 -4.99 -24.00 7.72
CA ALA A 262 -6.29 -24.64 7.90
C ALA A 262 -6.30 -25.50 9.16
N ASP A 263 -7.42 -25.55 9.88
CA ASP A 263 -7.57 -26.46 11.03
C ASP A 263 -7.76 -27.88 10.52
N ASN A 264 -6.80 -28.76 10.84
CA ASN A 264 -6.77 -30.15 10.38
C ASN A 264 -8.00 -30.93 10.86
N ASN A 265 -8.59 -30.55 12.01
CA ASN A 265 -9.70 -31.28 12.63
C ASN A 265 -11.07 -30.96 12.01
N GLN A 266 -11.12 -30.14 10.95
CA GLN A 266 -12.37 -29.86 10.27
C GLN A 266 -12.94 -31.14 9.66
N THR A 267 -14.22 -31.39 9.90
CA THR A 267 -14.92 -32.59 9.39
C THR A 267 -14.84 -32.73 7.86
N ALA A 268 -14.75 -31.62 7.12
CA ALA A 268 -14.61 -31.66 5.67
C ALA A 268 -13.21 -32.12 5.22
N ILE A 269 -12.17 -31.76 5.97
CA ILE A 269 -10.78 -32.16 5.71
C ILE A 269 -10.60 -33.62 6.12
N GLN A 270 -11.06 -33.98 7.32
CA GLN A 270 -11.04 -35.35 7.87
C GLN A 270 -11.95 -36.35 7.12
N ALA A 271 -12.62 -35.92 6.05
CA ALA A 271 -13.46 -36.78 5.23
C ALA A 271 -12.82 -37.08 3.87
N LEU A 272 -11.61 -36.57 3.62
CA LEU A 272 -10.90 -36.78 2.37
C LEU A 272 -10.22 -38.14 2.38
N ASN A 273 -10.46 -38.95 1.35
CA ASN A 273 -9.70 -40.16 1.15
C ASN A 273 -8.47 -39.86 0.30
N THR A 274 -7.58 -40.83 0.18
CA THR A 274 -6.46 -40.74 -0.78
C THR A 274 -6.97 -40.44 -2.19
N GLY A 275 -6.53 -39.31 -2.74
CA GLY A 275 -6.91 -38.84 -4.07
C GLY A 275 -8.12 -37.89 -4.10
N ASP A 276 -8.81 -37.71 -2.98
CA ASP A 276 -9.80 -36.64 -2.82
C ASP A 276 -9.09 -35.31 -2.53
N THR A 277 -9.68 -34.21 -3.01
CA THR A 277 -9.13 -32.87 -2.83
C THR A 277 -10.23 -31.85 -2.53
N LEU A 278 -9.95 -30.90 -1.65
CA LEU A 278 -10.70 -29.65 -1.54
C LEU A 278 -9.89 -28.52 -2.16
N SER A 279 -10.58 -27.55 -2.77
CA SER A 279 -9.93 -26.39 -3.39
C SER A 279 -10.50 -25.09 -2.84
N GLU A 280 -9.60 -24.12 -2.63
CA GLU A 280 -9.95 -22.73 -2.33
C GLU A 280 -9.29 -21.79 -3.35
N THR A 281 -9.95 -20.67 -3.63
CA THR A 281 -9.41 -19.61 -4.49
C THR A 281 -9.44 -18.28 -3.77
N PHE A 282 -8.30 -17.59 -3.76
CA PHE A 282 -8.12 -16.28 -3.17
C PHE A 282 -7.70 -15.27 -4.24
N THR A 283 -7.99 -13.99 -4.05
CA THR A 283 -7.59 -12.95 -5.01
C THR A 283 -6.36 -12.21 -4.51
N ILE A 284 -5.29 -12.20 -5.30
CA ILE A 284 -4.11 -11.37 -5.07
C ILE A 284 -4.29 -10.07 -5.84
N THR A 285 -3.79 -8.98 -5.28
CA THR A 285 -3.77 -7.67 -5.92
C THR A 285 -2.37 -7.07 -5.82
N SER A 286 -1.84 -6.54 -6.91
CA SER A 286 -0.63 -5.72 -6.91
C SER A 286 -0.92 -4.23 -6.75
N MET A 287 0.12 -3.43 -6.53
CA MET A 287 0.00 -2.01 -6.27
C MET A 287 -0.62 -1.21 -7.43
N ASP A 288 -0.43 -1.68 -8.67
CA ASP A 288 -1.05 -1.14 -9.89
C ASP A 288 -2.55 -1.52 -10.03
N GLY A 289 -3.05 -2.37 -9.13
CA GLY A 289 -4.42 -2.89 -9.15
C GLY A 289 -4.60 -4.14 -10.01
N THR A 290 -3.54 -4.69 -10.60
CA THR A 290 -3.61 -5.97 -11.30
C THR A 290 -3.98 -7.08 -10.31
N THR A 291 -4.94 -7.94 -10.69
CA THR A 291 -5.38 -9.07 -9.86
C THR A 291 -5.03 -10.42 -10.48
N ALA A 292 -4.84 -11.41 -9.62
CA ALA A 292 -4.66 -12.81 -10.01
C ALA A 292 -5.31 -13.76 -9.00
N ASP A 293 -5.79 -14.90 -9.48
CA ASP A 293 -6.33 -15.96 -8.63
C ASP A 293 -5.20 -16.82 -8.06
N PHE A 294 -5.26 -17.07 -6.75
CA PHE A 294 -4.38 -17.99 -6.02
C PHE A 294 -5.14 -19.24 -5.61
N ALA A 295 -4.67 -20.41 -6.05
CA ALA A 295 -5.31 -21.69 -5.75
C ALA A 295 -4.63 -22.39 -4.56
N ILE A 296 -5.43 -22.82 -3.58
CA ILE A 296 -4.99 -23.74 -2.52
C ILE A 296 -5.68 -25.08 -2.72
N GLU A 297 -4.90 -26.17 -2.70
CA GLU A 297 -5.41 -27.54 -2.65
C GLU A 297 -5.13 -28.17 -1.28
N ILE A 298 -6.16 -28.79 -0.71
CA ILE A 298 -6.05 -29.64 0.50
C ILE A 298 -6.23 -31.09 0.03
N ASN A 299 -5.18 -31.88 0.15
CA ASN A 299 -5.15 -33.26 -0.32
C ASN A 299 -5.51 -34.23 0.81
N GLY A 300 -6.34 -35.22 0.51
CA GLY A 300 -6.63 -36.30 1.44
C GLY A 300 -5.51 -37.34 1.51
N VAL A 301 -5.35 -37.93 2.70
CA VAL A 301 -4.48 -39.10 2.91
C VAL A 301 -5.28 -40.29 3.42
N ASN A 302 -4.63 -41.45 3.53
CA ASN A 302 -5.30 -42.69 3.91
C ASN A 302 -5.44 -42.76 5.44
N GLU A 303 -6.67 -42.94 5.94
CA GLU A 303 -6.94 -43.36 7.33
C GLU A 303 -6.44 -44.78 7.65
#